data_AF-A0A5B2VR45-F1
#
_entry.id   AF-A0A5B2VR45-F1
#
_cell.length_a   1.000
_cell.length_b   1.000
_cell.length_c   1.000
_cell.angle_alpha   90.00
_cell.angle_beta   90.00
_cell.angle_gamma   90.00
#
_symmetry.space_group_name_H-M   'P 1'
#
loop_
_entity.id
_entity.type
_entity.pdbx_description
1 polymer ?
#
loop_
_entity_poly.entity_id
_entity_poly.type
_entity_poly.pdbx_seq_one_letter_code
_entity_poly.pdbx_strand_id
1 'polypeptide(L)'
;MIVYHPAFDLYHCVYRLLQILTHFDKNEFVELDRLRIWDFYLLFPNQVQKITLRREEEDIRKLINFYITNEKNPYEDILDNRKMFERIKPYQLTAIKCLASYGIINKQYLAENRVTIVSKQLLQSYTSKFEPMTPKERNVIGLMTSHFYQVSMFGPHGLKAKTKLMESKYDAE
;
A
#
# COMPACT_ATOMS: atom_id res chain seq x y z
N MET A 1 -22.54 12.36 -15.11
CA MET A 1 -21.31 13.07 -14.70
C MET A 1 -20.29 12.00 -14.34
N ILE A 2 -19.18 11.88 -15.10
CA ILE A 2 -18.10 10.95 -14.72
C ILE A 2 -17.36 11.64 -13.58
N VAL A 3 -17.65 11.23 -12.35
CA VAL A 3 -16.89 11.69 -11.19
C VAL A 3 -15.52 11.04 -11.28
N TYR A 4 -14.50 11.84 -11.53
CA TYR A 4 -13.11 11.39 -11.49
C TYR A 4 -12.79 10.85 -10.09
N HIS A 5 -12.14 9.68 -10.01
CA HIS A 5 -11.66 9.12 -8.76
C HIS A 5 -10.21 8.63 -8.94
N PRO A 6 -9.26 9.08 -8.09
CA PRO A 6 -7.84 8.66 -8.15
C PRO A 6 -7.57 7.15 -8.04
N ALA A 7 -8.60 6.36 -7.68
CA ALA A 7 -8.53 4.91 -7.59
C ALA A 7 -8.46 4.24 -8.97
N PHE A 8 -8.96 4.93 -10.00
CA PHE A 8 -9.06 4.44 -11.38
C PHE A 8 -8.18 5.26 -12.33
N ASP A 9 -7.13 5.86 -11.80
CA ASP A 9 -6.13 6.63 -12.53
C ASP A 9 -4.76 5.96 -12.40
N LEU A 10 -4.16 5.62 -13.55
CA LEU A 10 -2.87 4.95 -13.61
C LEU A 10 -1.72 5.83 -13.12
N TYR A 11 -1.69 7.11 -13.48
CA TYR A 11 -0.62 8.03 -13.10
C TYR A 11 -0.65 8.32 -11.61
N HIS A 12 -1.83 8.46 -11.01
CA HIS A 12 -1.98 8.56 -9.56
C HIS A 12 -1.52 7.29 -8.84
N CYS A 13 -1.77 6.11 -9.42
CA CYS A 13 -1.24 4.86 -8.87
C CYS A 13 0.28 4.78 -8.97
N VAL A 14 0.87 5.16 -10.11
CA VAL A 14 2.34 5.27 -10.27
C VAL A 14 2.93 6.22 -9.24
N TYR A 15 2.33 7.40 -9.05
CA TYR A 15 2.74 8.36 -8.04
C TYR A 15 2.76 7.75 -6.63
N ARG A 16 1.66 7.11 -6.19
CA ARG A 16 1.56 6.48 -4.88
C ARG A 16 2.59 5.37 -4.69
N LEU A 17 2.79 4.52 -5.70
CA LEU A 17 3.80 3.46 -5.66
C LEU A 17 5.23 4.02 -5.57
N LEU A 18 5.54 5.10 -6.29
CA LEU A 18 6.83 5.77 -6.17
C LEU A 18 7.04 6.30 -4.75
N GLN A 19 6.04 6.95 -4.15
CA GLN A 19 6.12 7.44 -2.78
C GLN A 19 6.37 6.30 -1.78
N ILE A 20 5.65 5.18 -1.90
CA ILE A 20 5.84 4.01 -1.04
C ILE A 20 7.26 3.45 -1.19
N LEU A 21 7.73 3.26 -2.43
CA LEU A 21 9.07 2.70 -2.69
C LEU A 21 10.18 3.63 -2.21
N THR A 22 10.03 4.95 -2.33
CA THR A 22 11.03 5.92 -1.85
C THR A 22 11.22 5.87 -0.34
N HIS A 23 10.15 5.59 0.40
CA HIS A 23 10.18 5.47 1.86
C HIS A 23 10.38 4.02 2.33
N PHE A 24 10.57 3.09 1.41
CA PHE A 24 10.97 1.73 1.71
C PHE A 24 12.49 1.61 1.65
N ASP A 25 13.14 1.85 2.79
CA ASP A 25 14.61 1.90 2.87
C ASP A 25 15.27 0.57 3.26
N LYS A 26 14.60 -0.56 3.04
CA LYS A 26 15.17 -1.88 3.33
C LYS A 26 15.82 -2.42 2.06
N ASN A 27 17.03 -2.98 2.17
CA ASN A 27 17.73 -3.64 1.07
C ASN A 27 17.17 -5.05 0.80
N GLU A 28 15.86 -5.17 0.85
CA GLU A 28 15.10 -6.42 0.72
C GLU A 28 14.03 -6.27 -0.37
N PHE A 29 13.31 -7.36 -0.65
CA PHE A 29 12.17 -7.33 -1.56
C PHE A 29 10.87 -7.10 -0.80
N VAL A 30 9.86 -6.57 -1.49
CA VAL A 30 8.47 -6.52 -1.03
C VAL A 30 7.65 -7.52 -1.86
N GLU A 31 6.84 -8.34 -1.23
CA GLU A 31 5.89 -9.19 -1.95
C GLU A 31 4.92 -8.32 -2.74
N LEU A 32 4.64 -8.68 -3.99
CA LEU A 32 3.76 -7.89 -4.88
C LEU A 32 2.41 -7.59 -4.22
N ASP A 33 1.79 -8.58 -3.58
CA ASP A 33 0.52 -8.40 -2.89
C ASP A 33 0.63 -7.48 -1.67
N ARG A 34 1.78 -7.47 -0.96
CA ARG A 34 2.01 -6.55 0.16
C ARG A 34 2.06 -5.12 -0.34
N LEU A 35 2.79 -4.87 -1.43
CA LEU A 35 2.86 -3.55 -2.05
C LEU A 35 1.47 -3.06 -2.50
N ARG A 36 0.65 -3.96 -3.05
CA ARG A 36 -0.75 -3.66 -3.40
C ARG A 36 -1.58 -3.27 -2.18
N ILE A 37 -1.44 -3.99 -1.07
CA ILE A 37 -2.13 -3.69 0.20
C ILE A 37 -1.71 -2.30 0.69
N TRP A 38 -0.43 -1.97 0.63
CA TRP A 38 0.06 -0.64 1.02
C TRP A 38 -0.51 0.48 0.14
N ASP A 39 -0.53 0.29 -1.19
CA ASP A 39 -1.15 1.25 -2.11
C ASP A 39 -2.64 1.45 -1.81
N PHE A 40 -3.38 0.39 -1.47
CA PHE A 40 -4.78 0.49 -1.07
C PHE A 40 -4.98 1.39 0.15
N TYR A 41 -4.14 1.24 1.19
CA TYR A 41 -4.26 2.07 2.39
C TYR A 41 -3.76 3.50 2.18
N LEU A 42 -2.82 3.73 1.27
CA LEU A 42 -2.43 5.09 0.89
C LEU A 42 -3.55 5.79 0.10
N LEU A 43 -4.24 5.05 -0.77
CA LEU A 43 -5.41 5.55 -1.52
C LEU A 43 -6.64 5.76 -0.63
N PHE A 44 -6.83 4.91 0.38
CA PHE A 44 -7.95 4.99 1.33
C PHE A 44 -7.48 4.97 2.78
N PRO A 45 -6.84 6.05 3.28
CA PRO A 45 -6.25 6.09 4.62
C PRO A 45 -7.21 5.75 5.77
N ASN A 46 -8.49 6.12 5.63
CA ASN A 46 -9.51 5.85 6.65
C ASN A 46 -9.75 4.34 6.84
N GLN A 47 -9.43 3.51 5.85
CA GLN A 47 -9.57 2.05 5.95
C GLN A 47 -8.52 1.43 6.86
N VAL A 48 -7.44 2.14 7.23
CA VAL A 48 -6.40 1.65 8.14
C VAL A 48 -6.98 1.27 9.51
N GLN A 49 -8.01 1.98 9.99
CA GLN A 49 -8.70 1.67 11.24
C GLN A 49 -9.40 0.30 11.23
N LYS A 50 -9.75 -0.21 10.04
CA LYS A 50 -10.40 -1.52 9.89
C LYS A 50 -9.40 -2.67 9.94
N ILE A 51 -8.10 -2.40 10.01
CA ILE A 51 -7.07 -3.43 10.16
C ILE A 51 -7.20 -4.05 11.56
N THR A 52 -7.26 -5.38 11.61
CA THR A 52 -7.38 -6.11 12.87
C THR A 52 -6.05 -6.06 13.64
N LEU A 53 -6.06 -5.43 14.82
CA LEU A 53 -4.92 -5.31 15.73
C LEU A 53 -5.13 -6.15 16.99
N ARG A 54 -4.08 -6.83 17.42
CA ARG A 54 -4.04 -7.58 18.69
C ARG A 54 -4.04 -6.62 19.88
N ARG A 55 -4.28 -7.17 21.07
CA ARG A 55 -4.20 -6.41 22.33
C ARG A 55 -2.83 -5.80 22.56
N GLU A 56 -1.76 -6.51 22.20
CA GLU A 56 -0.37 -6.04 22.31
C GLU A 56 -0.01 -4.93 21.32
N GLU A 57 -0.83 -4.69 20.28
CA GLU A 57 -0.63 -3.62 19.30
C GLU A 57 -1.39 -2.33 19.69
N GLU A 58 -1.56 -2.08 21.00
CA GLU A 58 -2.32 -0.93 21.50
C GLU A 58 -1.69 0.40 21.07
N ASP A 59 -0.37 0.50 21.08
CA ASP A 59 0.35 1.71 20.67
C ASP A 59 0.13 2.01 19.18
N ILE A 60 0.09 0.97 18.35
CA ILE A 60 -0.26 1.10 16.92
C ILE A 60 -1.69 1.60 16.75
N ARG A 61 -2.62 1.10 17.57
CA ARG A 61 -4.02 1.57 17.55
C ARG A 61 -4.10 3.06 17.91
N LYS A 62 -3.37 3.51 18.93
CA LYS A 62 -3.27 4.93 19.29
C LYS A 62 -2.72 5.74 18.12
N LEU A 63 -1.62 5.31 17.50
CA LEU A 63 -1.03 5.99 16.35
C LEU A 63 -2.03 6.17 15.20
N ILE A 64 -2.77 5.12 14.83
CA ILE A 64 -3.79 5.19 13.76
C ILE A 64 -4.87 6.21 14.11
N ASN A 65 -5.36 6.20 15.35
CA ASN A 65 -6.43 7.09 15.79
C ASN A 65 -5.99 8.56 15.84
N PHE A 66 -4.75 8.85 16.23
CA PHE A 66 -4.27 10.23 16.34
C PHE A 66 -3.79 10.82 15.01
N TYR A 67 -3.15 10.02 14.16
CA TYR A 67 -2.35 10.55 13.04
C TYR A 67 -2.90 10.23 11.64
N ILE A 68 -3.84 9.29 11.54
CA ILE A 68 -4.39 8.82 10.26
C ILE A 68 -5.89 9.06 10.19
N THR A 69 -6.58 8.99 11.32
CA THR A 69 -8.03 9.08 11.40
C THR A 69 -8.49 10.53 11.42
N ASN A 70 -9.16 10.99 10.35
CA ASN A 70 -9.92 12.25 10.35
C ASN A 70 -10.92 12.33 9.18
N GLU A 71 -11.87 13.26 9.34
CA GLU A 71 -13.08 13.60 8.55
C GLU A 71 -13.59 12.55 7.53
N LYS A 72 -14.84 12.14 7.73
CA LYS A 72 -15.57 11.30 6.78
C LYS A 72 -15.73 12.06 5.46
N ASN A 73 -15.00 11.64 4.44
CA ASN A 73 -15.26 12.06 3.06
C ASN A 73 -16.32 11.13 2.45
N PRO A 74 -17.55 11.61 2.15
CA PRO A 74 -18.60 10.77 1.55
C PRO A 74 -18.22 10.17 0.21
N TYR A 75 -17.26 10.77 -0.49
CA TYR A 75 -16.78 10.30 -1.80
C TYR A 75 -15.69 9.21 -1.69
N GLU A 76 -15.16 8.97 -0.49
CA GLU A 76 -14.18 7.91 -0.21
C GLU A 76 -14.79 6.74 0.58
N ASP A 77 -16.12 6.70 0.70
CA ASP A 77 -16.77 5.63 1.44
C ASP A 77 -16.73 4.33 0.64
N ILE A 78 -16.11 3.32 1.24
CA ILE A 78 -15.97 1.99 0.67
C ILE A 78 -16.85 1.05 1.46
N LEU A 79 -17.90 0.57 0.79
CA LEU A 79 -18.81 -0.45 1.31
C LEU A 79 -18.09 -1.80 1.50
N ASP A 80 -17.26 -2.18 0.54
CA ASP A 80 -16.56 -3.47 0.53
C ASP A 80 -15.09 -3.31 0.10
N ASN A 81 -14.20 -3.39 1.09
CA ASN A 81 -12.76 -3.21 0.88
C ASN A 81 -12.17 -4.29 -0.03
N ARG A 82 -12.65 -5.54 0.05
CA ARG A 82 -12.15 -6.63 -0.78
C ARG A 82 -12.55 -6.42 -2.24
N LYS A 83 -13.81 -6.05 -2.50
CA LYS A 83 -14.25 -5.70 -3.86
C LYS A 83 -13.51 -4.50 -4.42
N MET A 84 -13.31 -3.45 -3.63
CA MET A 84 -12.56 -2.28 -4.08
C MET A 84 -11.09 -2.64 -4.38
N PHE A 85 -10.46 -3.44 -3.53
CA PHE A 85 -9.09 -3.92 -3.72
C PHE A 85 -8.90 -4.71 -5.02
N GLU A 86 -9.84 -5.61 -5.35
CA GLU A 86 -9.80 -6.31 -6.64
C GLU A 86 -10.14 -5.40 -7.82
N ARG A 87 -10.99 -4.38 -7.64
CA ARG A 87 -11.33 -3.41 -8.68
C ARG A 87 -10.14 -2.53 -9.07
N ILE A 88 -9.30 -2.12 -8.11
CA ILE A 88 -8.10 -1.30 -8.39
C ILE A 88 -6.89 -2.11 -8.86
N LYS A 89 -6.93 -3.44 -8.72
CA LYS A 89 -5.83 -4.35 -9.10
C LYS A 89 -5.25 -4.11 -10.50
N PRO A 90 -6.04 -3.92 -11.57
CA PRO A 90 -5.47 -3.68 -12.91
C PRO A 90 -4.60 -2.43 -12.96
N TYR A 91 -4.97 -1.37 -12.23
CA TYR A 91 -4.21 -0.12 -12.16
C TYR A 91 -2.90 -0.33 -11.40
N GLN A 92 -2.96 -1.03 -10.26
CA GLN A 92 -1.77 -1.39 -9.48
C GLN A 92 -0.77 -2.22 -10.29
N LEU A 93 -1.25 -3.29 -10.94
CA LEU A 93 -0.38 -4.16 -11.73
C LEU A 93 0.22 -3.44 -12.93
N THR A 94 -0.57 -2.59 -13.59
CA THR A 94 -0.09 -1.79 -14.73
C THR A 94 0.96 -0.77 -14.29
N ALA A 95 0.75 -0.10 -13.15
CA ALA A 95 1.70 0.84 -12.58
C ALA A 95 3.01 0.15 -12.19
N ILE A 96 2.97 -1.03 -11.55
CA ILE A 96 4.17 -1.81 -11.21
C ILE A 96 4.93 -2.24 -12.48
N LYS A 97 4.23 -2.72 -13.51
CA LYS A 97 4.85 -3.07 -14.81
C LYS A 97 5.48 -1.85 -15.48
N CYS A 98 4.82 -0.70 -15.39
CA CYS A 98 5.31 0.57 -15.88
C CYS A 98 6.64 0.94 -15.19
N LEU A 99 6.68 0.91 -13.85
CA LEU A 99 7.90 1.13 -13.07
C LEU A 99 9.03 0.15 -13.40
N ALA A 100 8.70 -1.12 -13.66
CA ALA A 100 9.67 -2.11 -14.11
C ALA A 100 10.21 -1.80 -15.52
N SER A 101 9.35 -1.32 -16.43
CA SER A 101 9.75 -0.90 -17.79
C SER A 101 10.74 0.26 -17.79
N TYR A 102 10.56 1.22 -16.88
CA TYR A 102 11.46 2.35 -16.66
C TYR A 102 12.73 2.01 -15.87
N GLY A 103 12.92 0.75 -15.45
CA GLY A 103 14.12 0.32 -14.73
C GLY A 103 14.16 0.74 -13.26
N ILE A 104 13.02 1.11 -12.68
CA ILE A 104 12.92 1.40 -11.23
C ILE A 104 12.78 0.09 -10.45
N ILE A 105 12.01 -0.86 -10.98
CA ILE A 105 11.79 -2.19 -10.41
C ILE A 105 12.49 -3.26 -11.25
N ASN A 106 13.04 -4.29 -10.60
CA ASN A 106 13.68 -5.40 -11.30
C ASN A 106 12.63 -6.30 -11.99
N LYS A 107 12.71 -6.44 -13.31
CA LYS A 107 11.77 -7.24 -14.12
C LYS A 107 11.84 -8.74 -13.83
N GLN A 108 13.03 -9.28 -13.53
CA GLN A 108 13.22 -10.71 -13.27
C GLN A 108 12.56 -11.10 -11.95
N TYR A 109 12.87 -10.39 -10.87
CA TYR A 109 12.24 -10.63 -9.57
C TYR A 109 10.73 -10.35 -9.57
N LEU A 110 10.27 -9.41 -10.40
CA LEU A 110 8.84 -9.16 -10.55
C LEU A 110 8.08 -10.39 -11.09
N ALA A 111 8.70 -11.21 -11.96
CA ALA A 111 8.10 -12.46 -12.43
C ALA A 111 7.89 -13.49 -11.30
N GLU A 112 8.65 -13.37 -10.21
CA GLU A 112 8.54 -14.18 -8.99
C GLU A 112 7.64 -13.52 -7.92
N ASN A 113 6.86 -12.49 -8.29
CA ASN A 113 6.06 -11.68 -7.36
C ASN A 113 6.88 -10.95 -6.28
N ARG A 114 8.14 -10.60 -6.59
CA ARG A 114 9.03 -9.85 -5.71
C ARG A 114 9.34 -8.48 -6.32
N VAL A 115 9.08 -7.42 -5.56
CA VAL A 115 9.39 -6.04 -5.97
C VAL A 115 10.68 -5.61 -5.28
N THR A 116 11.70 -5.31 -6.08
CA THR A 116 12.98 -4.77 -5.61
C THR A 116 13.32 -3.49 -6.36
N ILE A 117 13.86 -2.51 -5.66
CA ILE A 117 14.32 -1.24 -6.25
C ILE A 117 15.68 -1.47 -6.90
N VAL A 118 15.80 -1.14 -8.19
CA VAL A 118 17.07 -1.27 -8.94
C VAL A 118 17.94 -0.04 -8.77
N SER A 119 17.33 1.16 -8.80
CA SER A 119 18.06 2.43 -8.70
C SER A 119 17.36 3.39 -7.75
N LYS A 120 17.90 3.51 -6.53
CA LYS A 120 17.46 4.53 -5.56
C LYS A 120 17.69 5.95 -6.10
N GLN A 121 18.75 6.16 -6.88
CA GLN A 121 19.05 7.46 -7.49
C GLN A 121 17.97 7.87 -8.51
N LEU A 122 17.57 6.96 -9.40
CA LEU A 122 16.52 7.22 -10.37
C LEU A 122 15.19 7.49 -9.67
N LEU A 123 14.87 6.68 -8.66
CA LEU A 123 13.69 6.86 -7.81
C LEU A 123 13.66 8.26 -7.17
N GLN A 124 14.77 8.69 -6.55
CA GLN A 124 14.91 10.02 -5.96
C GLN A 124 14.76 11.15 -6.98
N SER A 125 15.26 10.96 -8.22
CA SER A 125 15.15 11.97 -9.29
C SER A 125 13.71 12.24 -9.75
N TYR A 126 12.82 11.25 -9.59
CA TYR A 126 11.39 11.43 -9.82
C TYR A 126 10.71 12.05 -8.61
N THR A 127 10.99 11.53 -7.41
CA THR A 127 10.30 12.00 -6.20
C THR A 127 10.71 13.39 -5.76
N SER A 128 11.88 13.88 -6.15
CA SER A 128 12.30 15.27 -5.90
C SER A 128 11.44 16.30 -6.62
N LYS A 129 10.65 15.88 -7.61
CA LYS A 129 9.74 16.74 -8.39
C LYS A 129 8.31 16.73 -7.85
N PHE A 130 8.04 15.92 -6.83
CA PHE A 130 6.71 15.79 -6.28
C PHE A 130 6.45 16.84 -5.20
N GLU A 131 5.18 17.23 -5.09
CA GLU A 131 4.73 18.04 -3.98
C GLU A 131 4.96 17.32 -2.64
N PRO A 132 5.19 18.07 -1.54
CA PRO A 132 5.31 17.47 -0.23
C PRO A 132 4.06 16.65 0.12
N MET A 133 4.28 15.41 0.58
CA MET A 133 3.18 14.58 1.07
C MET A 133 2.50 15.23 2.27
N THR A 134 1.18 15.08 2.33
CA THR A 134 0.40 15.45 3.50
C THR A 134 0.87 14.66 4.73
N PRO A 135 0.68 15.20 5.95
CA PRO A 135 1.00 14.45 7.17
C PRO A 135 0.32 13.07 7.21
N LYS A 136 -0.93 12.99 6.76
CA LYS A 136 -1.71 11.75 6.69
C LYS A 136 -1.04 10.70 5.81
N GLU A 137 -0.67 11.06 4.58
CA GLU A 137 0.02 10.15 3.65
C GLU A 137 1.35 9.66 4.21
N ARG A 138 2.15 10.57 4.79
CA ARG A 138 3.43 10.23 5.40
C ARG A 138 3.26 9.24 6.55
N ASN A 139 2.24 9.43 7.40
CA ASN A 139 1.95 8.54 8.52
C ASN A 139 1.47 7.17 8.05
N VAL A 140 0.64 7.10 7.01
CA VAL A 140 0.22 5.83 6.40
C VAL A 140 1.43 5.09 5.82
N ILE A 141 2.25 5.76 5.00
CA ILE A 141 3.44 5.14 4.40
C ILE A 141 4.37 4.63 5.49
N GLY A 142 4.67 5.47 6.49
CA GLY A 142 5.52 5.08 7.62
C GLY A 142 4.99 3.85 8.34
N LEU A 143 3.69 3.80 8.65
CA LEU A 143 3.05 2.64 9.29
C LEU A 143 3.14 1.36 8.42
N MET A 144 2.96 1.50 7.11
CA MET A 144 2.99 0.37 6.17
C MET A 144 4.40 -0.19 5.99
N THR A 145 5.41 0.67 5.81
CA THR A 145 6.81 0.26 5.54
C THR A 145 7.58 -0.11 6.81
N SER A 146 7.12 0.31 7.99
CA SER A 146 7.70 -0.08 9.29
C SER A 146 6.99 -1.27 9.92
N HIS A 147 5.88 -1.05 10.64
CA HIS A 147 5.14 -2.06 11.41
C HIS A 147 4.59 -3.17 10.53
N PHE A 148 3.79 -2.82 9.51
CA PHE A 148 3.14 -3.83 8.67
C PHE A 148 4.08 -4.53 7.69
N TYR A 149 5.32 -4.07 7.53
CA TYR A 149 6.35 -4.84 6.86
C TYR A 149 6.83 -6.02 7.71
N GLN A 150 6.98 -5.83 9.01
CA GLN A 150 7.46 -6.88 9.93
C GLN A 150 6.44 -7.99 10.15
N VAL A 151 5.16 -7.72 9.86
CA VAL A 151 4.09 -8.71 9.93
C VAL A 151 4.24 -9.72 8.77
N SER A 152 4.25 -11.02 9.08
CA SER A 152 4.22 -12.07 8.05
C SER A 152 3.05 -11.86 7.09
N MET A 153 3.25 -12.16 5.80
CA MET A 153 2.16 -12.04 4.83
C MET A 153 1.03 -13.06 5.11
N PHE A 154 1.41 -14.22 5.67
CA PHE A 154 0.55 -15.37 5.91
C PHE A 154 0.42 -15.67 7.41
N GLY A 155 -0.57 -16.50 7.75
CA GLY A 155 -0.87 -16.97 9.10
C GLY A 155 -2.16 -16.34 9.66
N PRO A 156 -2.67 -16.86 10.79
CA PRO A 156 -3.88 -16.35 11.44
C PRO A 156 -3.74 -14.89 11.90
N HIS A 157 -2.50 -14.42 12.08
CA HIS A 157 -2.17 -13.05 12.43
C HIS A 157 -1.36 -12.33 11.33
N GLY A 158 -1.29 -12.92 10.14
CA GLY A 158 -0.60 -12.34 9.00
C GLY A 158 -1.34 -11.15 8.39
N LEU A 159 -0.68 -10.44 7.49
CA LEU A 159 -1.21 -9.23 6.86
C LEU A 159 -2.51 -9.50 6.08
N LYS A 160 -2.62 -10.64 5.38
CA LYS A 160 -3.87 -11.04 4.69
C LYS A 160 -5.05 -11.21 5.66
N ALA A 161 -4.84 -11.90 6.78
CA ALA A 161 -5.87 -12.11 7.80
C ALA A 161 -6.27 -10.81 8.49
N LYS A 162 -5.29 -9.96 8.82
CA LYS A 162 -5.52 -8.67 9.49
C LYS A 162 -6.30 -7.67 8.64
N THR A 163 -6.01 -7.62 7.33
CA THR A 163 -6.60 -6.62 6.41
C THR A 163 -7.90 -7.10 5.77
N LYS A 164 -8.10 -8.42 5.65
CA LYS A 164 -9.25 -9.07 4.98
C LYS A 164 -9.44 -8.66 3.51
N LEU A 165 -8.46 -7.97 2.90
CA LEU A 165 -8.47 -7.55 1.50
C LEU A 165 -8.32 -8.73 0.53
N MET A 166 -7.75 -9.83 1.00
CA MET A 166 -7.52 -11.05 0.23
C MET A 166 -8.00 -12.26 1.04
N GLU A 167 -8.15 -13.40 0.38
CA GLU A 167 -8.37 -14.66 1.08
C GLU A 167 -7.14 -15.02 1.92
N SER A 168 -7.38 -15.34 3.19
CA SER A 168 -6.40 -15.94 4.08
C SER A 168 -6.72 -17.43 4.09
N LYS A 169 -5.93 -18.25 3.40
CA LYS A 169 -6.07 -19.71 3.45
C LYS A 169 -5.60 -20.23 4.82
N TYR A 170 -6.40 -20.01 5.85
CA TYR A 170 -6.24 -20.59 7.19
C TYR A 170 -7.60 -20.94 7.80
N ASP A 171 -8.55 -21.42 6.97
CA ASP A 171 -9.76 -22.13 7.42
C ASP A 171 -9.65 -23.62 7.08
N ALA A 172 -8.47 -24.21 7.30
CA ALA A 172 -8.27 -25.66 7.22
C ALA A 172 -6.99 -26.06 7.97
N GLU A 173 -7.06 -26.06 9.30
CA GLU A 173 -6.46 -27.07 10.17
C GLU A 173 -7.44 -27.33 11.33
#